data_AF-A0A537HH31-F1
#
_entry.id   AF-A0A537HH31-F1
#
_cell.length_a   1.000
_cell.length_b   1.000
_cell.length_c   1.000
_cell.angle_alpha   90.00
_cell.angle_beta   90.00
_cell.angle_gamma   90.00
#
_symmetry.space_group_name_H-M   'P 1'
#
loop_
_entity.id
_entity.type
_entity.pdbx_description
1 polymer ?
#
loop_
_entity_poly.entity_id
_entity_poly.type
_entity_poly.pdbx_seq_one_letter_code
_entity_poly.pdbx_strand_id
1 'polypeptide(L)'
;MFLLGHSCWSYVFSKLTGRQVKVYIPAYVALLAGVLPDFDIYFNLLIQHHTYTHSLIILLPICAVLIIRFKGLGLAFSAGILSHLLADSIVGTIPPLYPLSNFQLGVSLGLPSPADTVLEVGALGLVLVLSYLNGDYKLVTESQGESVYLVIPTVSIIALTLLFAGDNNVSLTAFAFSRKALTLVTLGHAVLLGILGLGVVQGVRAIIVDRKQPSPASSPLARMPQP
;
A
#
# COMPACT_ATOMS: atom_id res chain seq x y z
N MET A 1 7.18 7.58 -8.63
CA MET A 1 8.14 6.72 -7.92
C MET A 1 7.80 5.29 -8.36
N PHE A 2 8.47 4.22 -7.93
CA PHE A 2 7.99 2.86 -8.13
C PHE A 2 7.02 2.44 -7.01
N LEU A 3 6.25 1.38 -7.26
CA LEU A 3 5.19 0.91 -6.36
C LEU A 3 5.68 0.51 -4.97
N LEU A 4 6.94 0.09 -4.83
CA LEU A 4 7.60 -0.15 -3.55
C LEU A 4 7.56 1.10 -2.67
N GLY A 5 8.11 2.21 -3.16
CA GLY A 5 8.20 3.47 -2.46
C GLY A 5 6.82 4.04 -2.17
N HIS A 6 5.90 4.00 -3.15
CA HIS A 6 4.51 4.43 -2.95
C HIS A 6 3.82 3.68 -1.81
N SER A 7 3.91 2.35 -1.81
CA SER A 7 3.32 1.51 -0.75
C SER A 7 3.99 1.78 0.60
N CYS A 8 5.33 1.84 0.62
CA CYS A 8 6.10 1.97 1.85
C CYS A 8 5.96 3.36 2.49
N TRP A 9 6.06 4.44 1.72
CA TRP A 9 5.82 5.79 2.23
C TRP A 9 4.39 5.95 2.72
N SER A 10 3.41 5.41 2.01
CA SER A 10 2.04 5.42 2.48
C SER A 10 1.85 4.73 3.82
N TYR A 11 2.50 3.58 4.03
CA TYR A 11 2.50 2.92 5.33
C TYR A 11 3.10 3.83 6.42
N VAL A 12 4.25 4.45 6.15
CA VAL A 12 4.94 5.35 7.09
C VAL A 12 4.04 6.53 7.47
N PHE A 13 3.54 7.28 6.48
CA PHE A 13 2.68 8.44 6.72
C PHE A 13 1.38 8.04 7.42
N SER A 14 0.71 7.00 6.96
CA SER A 14 -0.54 6.53 7.56
C SER A 14 -0.37 6.13 9.02
N LYS A 15 0.68 5.37 9.36
CA LYS A 15 0.91 4.91 10.73
C LYS A 15 1.34 6.06 11.65
N LEU A 16 2.19 6.98 11.17
CA LEU A 16 2.61 8.14 11.95
C LEU A 16 1.45 9.09 12.22
N THR A 17 0.65 9.42 11.19
CA THR A 17 -0.57 10.23 11.37
C THR A 17 -1.58 9.52 12.26
N GLY A 18 -1.78 8.21 12.08
CA GLY A 18 -2.65 7.40 12.93
C GLY A 18 -2.28 7.47 14.41
N ARG A 19 -0.98 7.37 14.74
CA ARG A 19 -0.47 7.57 16.10
C ARG A 19 -0.77 8.97 16.64
N GLN A 20 -0.55 10.02 15.84
CA GLN A 20 -0.79 11.41 16.23
C GLN A 20 -2.27 11.66 16.58
N VAL A 21 -3.19 11.09 15.79
CA VAL A 21 -4.64 11.23 16.03
C VAL A 21 -5.25 10.06 16.81
N LYS A 22 -4.42 9.20 17.39
CA LYS A 22 -4.79 8.09 18.29
C LYS A 22 -5.78 7.10 17.66
N VAL A 23 -5.58 6.74 16.40
CA VAL A 23 -6.35 5.71 15.70
C VAL A 23 -5.44 4.59 15.21
N TYR A 24 -5.97 3.38 15.19
CA TYR A 24 -5.30 2.23 14.56
C TYR A 24 -5.71 2.14 13.09
N ILE A 25 -4.72 2.06 12.20
CA ILE A 25 -4.92 1.71 10.79
C ILE A 25 -4.22 0.38 10.52
N PRO A 26 -4.92 -0.64 9.96
CA PRO A 26 -4.29 -1.92 9.65
C PRO A 26 -3.18 -1.77 8.61
N ALA A 27 -2.14 -2.61 8.71
CA ALA A 27 -0.98 -2.53 7.82
C ALA A 27 -1.35 -2.65 6.32
N TYR A 28 -2.26 -3.56 5.98
CA TYR A 28 -2.71 -3.76 4.59
C TYR A 28 -3.42 -2.53 4.02
N VAL A 29 -4.21 -1.80 4.84
CA VAL A 29 -4.87 -0.55 4.43
C VAL A 29 -3.85 0.57 4.25
N ALA A 30 -2.89 0.66 5.18
CA ALA A 30 -1.84 1.67 5.15
C ALA A 30 -0.91 1.52 3.94
N LEU A 31 -0.56 0.28 3.56
CA LEU A 31 0.21 0.00 2.34
C LEU A 31 -0.59 0.29 1.07
N LEU A 32 -1.88 -0.11 1.05
CA LEU A 32 -2.74 0.06 -0.12
C LEU A 32 -3.01 1.54 -0.46
N ALA A 33 -3.10 2.42 0.55
CA ALA A 33 -3.49 3.82 0.34
C ALA A 33 -2.58 4.55 -0.67
N GLY A 34 -1.28 4.25 -0.66
CA GLY A 34 -0.30 4.83 -1.59
C GLY A 34 -0.34 4.25 -2.99
N VAL A 35 -1.04 3.13 -3.20
CA VAL A 35 -1.19 2.50 -4.51
C VAL A 35 -2.45 2.99 -5.23
N LEU A 36 -3.39 3.59 -4.49
CA LEU A 36 -4.68 3.99 -5.06
C LEU A 36 -4.61 5.04 -6.17
N PRO A 37 -3.73 6.06 -6.12
CA PRO A 37 -3.62 7.00 -7.23
C PRO A 37 -3.21 6.34 -8.56
N ASP A 38 -2.36 5.31 -8.52
CA ASP A 38 -1.92 4.50 -9.68
C ASP A 38 -2.99 3.56 -10.21
N PHE A 39 -4.18 3.52 -9.59
CA PHE A 39 -5.28 2.70 -10.11
C PHE A 39 -5.75 3.16 -11.50
N ASP A 40 -5.39 4.38 -11.92
CA ASP A 40 -5.62 4.88 -13.29
C ASP A 40 -4.89 4.06 -14.36
N ILE A 41 -3.79 3.37 -14.02
CA ILE A 41 -3.07 2.47 -14.93
C ILE A 41 -3.98 1.35 -15.46
N TYR A 42 -4.95 0.87 -14.66
CA TYR A 42 -5.93 -0.11 -15.15
C TYR A 42 -6.84 0.44 -16.26
N PHE A 43 -6.97 1.76 -16.34
CA PHE A 43 -7.85 2.46 -17.26
C PHE A 43 -7.06 3.36 -18.20
N ASN A 44 -5.79 3.05 -18.48
CA ASN A 44 -4.89 3.89 -19.28
C ASN A 44 -5.48 4.23 -20.67
N LEU A 45 -6.36 3.38 -21.21
CA LEU A 45 -7.13 3.62 -22.45
C LEU A 45 -8.14 4.77 -22.35
N LEU A 46 -8.61 5.10 -21.15
CA LEU A 46 -9.64 6.10 -20.87
C LEU A 46 -9.07 7.32 -20.13
N ILE A 47 -8.11 7.10 -19.24
CA ILE A 47 -7.50 8.10 -18.38
C ILE A 47 -5.99 7.93 -18.49
N GLN A 48 -5.33 8.93 -19.06
CA GLN A 48 -3.87 8.92 -19.12
C GLN A 48 -3.29 8.95 -17.70
N HIS A 49 -2.31 8.09 -17.43
CA HIS A 49 -1.60 8.09 -16.16
C HIS A 49 -0.95 9.46 -15.87
N HIS A 50 -0.87 9.86 -14.60
CA HIS A 50 -0.50 11.21 -14.15
C HIS A 50 -1.43 12.31 -14.69
N THR A 51 -2.74 12.11 -14.56
CA THR A 51 -3.74 13.17 -14.82
C THR A 51 -4.72 13.35 -13.66
N TYR A 52 -5.93 12.80 -13.73
CA TYR A 52 -7.00 13.03 -12.76
C TYR A 52 -6.68 12.46 -11.38
N THR A 53 -6.21 11.22 -11.28
CA THR A 53 -5.91 10.59 -9.99
C THR A 53 -4.66 11.16 -9.32
N HIS A 54 -3.85 11.91 -10.08
CA HIS A 54 -2.64 12.57 -9.59
C HIS A 54 -2.82 14.09 -9.38
N SER A 55 -4.06 14.57 -9.45
CA SER A 55 -4.41 15.99 -9.28
C SER A 55 -4.84 16.28 -7.83
N LEU A 56 -4.31 17.36 -7.26
CA LEU A 56 -4.74 17.83 -5.93
C LEU A 56 -6.19 18.31 -5.94
N ILE A 57 -6.67 18.90 -7.05
CA ILE A 57 -8.06 19.32 -7.18
C ILE A 57 -9.02 18.13 -7.08
N ILE A 58 -8.60 16.94 -7.50
CA ILE A 58 -9.41 15.72 -7.42
C ILE A 58 -9.20 15.01 -6.09
N LEU A 59 -7.95 14.82 -5.66
CA LEU A 59 -7.64 14.05 -4.45
C LEU A 59 -8.00 14.78 -3.16
N LEU A 60 -7.88 16.11 -3.07
CA LEU A 60 -8.20 16.84 -1.83
C LEU A 60 -9.69 16.74 -1.46
N PRO A 61 -10.67 16.90 -2.38
CA PRO A 61 -12.07 16.64 -2.07
C PRO A 61 -12.34 15.21 -1.61
N ILE A 62 -11.72 14.21 -2.25
CA ILE A 62 -11.84 12.80 -1.83
C ILE A 62 -11.32 12.64 -0.41
N CYS A 63 -10.11 13.14 -0.12
CA CYS A 63 -9.52 13.12 1.21
C CYS A 63 -10.41 13.86 2.23
N ALA A 64 -10.98 15.01 1.88
CA ALA A 64 -11.88 15.77 2.75
C ALA A 64 -13.13 14.95 3.11
N VAL A 65 -13.76 14.28 2.13
CA VAL A 65 -14.89 13.38 2.38
C VAL A 65 -14.49 12.25 3.31
N LEU A 66 -13.33 11.62 3.09
CA LEU A 66 -12.82 10.55 3.94
C LEU A 66 -12.56 11.03 5.38
N ILE A 67 -11.96 12.20 5.55
CA ILE A 67 -11.70 12.83 6.86
C ILE A 67 -13.01 13.16 7.56
N ILE A 68 -13.99 13.74 6.88
CA ILE A 68 -15.29 14.07 7.49
C ILE A 68 -16.01 12.79 7.93
N ARG A 69 -16.02 11.76 7.08
CA ARG A 69 -16.79 10.53 7.31
C ARG A 69 -16.15 9.57 8.31
N PHE A 70 -14.83 9.47 8.31
CA PHE A 70 -14.05 8.49 9.09
C PHE A 70 -13.12 9.16 10.13
N LYS A 71 -13.18 10.49 10.28
CA LYS A 71 -12.45 11.27 11.29
C LYS A 71 -10.95 10.97 11.24
N GLY A 72 -10.34 10.66 12.39
CA GLY A 72 -8.91 10.36 12.49
C GLY A 72 -8.46 9.22 11.60
N LEU A 73 -9.28 8.18 11.40
CA LEU A 73 -8.96 7.08 10.48
C LEU A 73 -8.93 7.58 9.03
N GLY A 74 -9.90 8.41 8.65
CA GLY A 74 -9.93 9.06 7.35
C GLY A 74 -8.72 9.95 7.10
N LEU A 75 -8.27 10.68 8.13
CA LEU A 75 -7.05 11.49 8.06
C LEU A 75 -5.78 10.64 7.91
N ALA A 76 -5.64 9.58 8.70
CA ALA A 76 -4.50 8.68 8.61
C ALA A 76 -4.40 8.01 7.23
N PHE A 77 -5.52 7.51 6.71
CA PHE A 77 -5.59 6.93 5.37
C PHE A 77 -5.32 7.96 4.25
N SER A 78 -5.91 9.16 4.37
CA SER A 78 -5.68 10.25 3.41
C SER A 78 -4.23 10.72 3.40
N ALA A 79 -3.53 10.70 4.54
CA ALA A 79 -2.11 10.98 4.59
C ALA A 79 -1.30 9.97 3.76
N GLY A 80 -1.69 8.69 3.77
CA GLY A 80 -1.14 7.66 2.89
C GLY A 80 -1.36 7.99 1.40
N ILE A 81 -2.59 8.32 1.02
CA ILE A 81 -2.92 8.74 -0.37
C ILE A 81 -2.09 9.96 -0.78
N LEU A 82 -2.03 11.00 0.04
CA LEU A 82 -1.31 12.24 -0.30
C LEU A 82 0.21 12.06 -0.31
N SER A 83 0.74 11.08 0.45
CA SER A 83 2.17 10.74 0.40
C SER A 83 2.60 10.24 -0.98
N HIS A 84 1.68 9.65 -1.75
CA HIS A 84 1.93 9.25 -3.13
C HIS A 84 2.30 10.46 -4.01
N LEU A 85 1.45 11.50 -4.00
CA LEU A 85 1.70 12.74 -4.75
C LEU A 85 2.99 13.44 -4.30
N LEU A 86 3.24 13.44 -2.99
CA LEU A 86 4.49 13.98 -2.45
C LEU A 86 5.69 13.23 -3.03
N ALA A 87 5.66 11.90 -2.99
CA ALA A 87 6.72 11.05 -3.54
C ALA A 87 6.96 11.32 -5.03
N ASP A 88 5.89 11.43 -5.83
CA ASP A 88 6.02 11.77 -7.25
C ASP A 88 6.54 13.17 -7.49
N SER A 89 6.10 14.16 -6.72
CA SER A 89 6.61 15.52 -6.85
C SER A 89 8.10 15.62 -6.51
N ILE A 90 8.64 14.72 -5.68
CA ILE A 90 10.07 14.68 -5.37
C ILE A 90 10.85 14.06 -6.52
N VAL A 91 10.41 12.92 -7.03
CA VAL A 91 11.22 12.16 -8.00
C VAL A 91 10.93 12.57 -9.46
N GLY A 92 9.72 12.98 -9.76
CA GLY A 92 9.27 13.48 -11.05
C GLY A 92 8.45 14.76 -10.91
N THR A 93 7.30 14.81 -11.57
CA THR A 93 6.33 15.90 -11.48
C THR A 93 4.91 15.37 -11.35
N ILE A 94 4.06 16.14 -10.69
CA ILE A 94 2.60 15.91 -10.64
C ILE A 94 1.86 17.09 -11.26
N PRO A 95 0.63 16.91 -11.78
CA PRO A 95 -0.19 18.02 -12.28
C PRO A 95 -1.24 18.47 -11.24
N PRO A 96 -0.89 19.32 -10.26
CA PRO A 96 -1.76 19.58 -9.11
C PRO A 96 -3.11 20.20 -9.47
N LEU A 97 -3.21 20.86 -10.63
CA LEU A 97 -4.37 21.62 -11.07
C LEU A 97 -5.14 20.96 -12.23
N TYR A 98 -4.80 19.74 -12.62
CA TYR A 98 -5.49 19.07 -13.73
C TYR A 98 -6.96 18.76 -13.36
N PRO A 99 -7.94 18.91 -14.27
CA PRO A 99 -7.84 19.28 -15.69
C PRO A 99 -7.88 20.80 -15.96
N LEU A 100 -7.93 21.64 -14.92
CA LEU A 100 -8.01 23.10 -15.10
C LEU A 100 -6.72 23.70 -15.68
N SER A 101 -5.59 23.04 -15.47
CA SER A 101 -4.30 23.43 -16.03
C SER A 101 -3.39 22.21 -16.20
N ASN A 102 -2.53 22.28 -17.22
CA ASN A 102 -1.46 21.30 -17.48
C ASN A 102 -0.15 21.64 -16.75
N PHE A 103 -0.19 22.58 -15.79
CA PHE A 103 0.97 22.93 -14.96
C PHE A 103 1.51 21.70 -14.23
N GLN A 104 2.80 21.45 -14.37
CA GLN A 104 3.53 20.35 -13.73
C GLN A 104 4.37 20.90 -12.58
N LEU A 105 4.29 20.27 -11.41
CA LEU A 105 5.01 20.64 -10.20
C LEU A 105 5.88 19.48 -9.73
N GLY A 106 7.18 19.73 -9.52
CA GLY A 106 8.06 18.78 -8.88
C GLY A 106 9.53 19.18 -8.91
N VAL A 107 10.33 18.51 -8.07
CA VAL A 107 11.80 18.65 -8.00
C VAL A 107 12.46 17.87 -9.13
N SER A 108 11.86 16.76 -9.58
CA SER A 108 12.35 15.94 -10.69
C SER A 108 13.77 15.38 -10.49
N LEU A 109 14.01 14.70 -9.37
CA LEU A 109 15.30 14.00 -9.12
C LEU A 109 15.62 12.89 -10.15
N GLY A 110 14.62 12.43 -10.90
CA GLY A 110 14.75 11.51 -12.03
C GLY A 110 14.51 10.04 -11.67
N LEU A 111 13.96 9.29 -12.64
CA LEU A 111 13.61 7.87 -12.53
C LEU A 111 14.32 7.04 -13.62
N PRO A 112 15.07 5.98 -13.26
CA PRO A 112 15.65 5.70 -11.95
C PRO A 112 16.88 6.58 -11.67
N SER A 113 17.04 7.05 -10.43
CA SER A 113 18.24 7.78 -9.96
C SER A 113 18.77 7.20 -8.63
N PRO A 114 20.00 7.51 -8.21
CA PRO A 114 20.48 7.13 -6.87
C PRO A 114 19.61 7.70 -5.75
N ALA A 115 19.11 8.92 -5.90
CA ALA A 115 18.22 9.55 -4.91
C ALA A 115 16.88 8.82 -4.81
N ASP A 116 16.25 8.51 -5.96
CA ASP A 116 15.06 7.66 -6.03
C ASP A 116 15.30 6.30 -5.36
N THR A 117 16.40 5.63 -5.68
CA THR A 117 16.76 4.33 -5.09
C THR A 117 16.86 4.39 -3.56
N VAL A 118 17.44 5.47 -3.02
CA VAL A 118 17.54 5.70 -1.58
C VAL A 118 16.16 5.94 -0.97
N LEU A 119 15.29 6.71 -1.63
CA LEU A 119 13.93 6.96 -1.15
C LEU A 119 13.10 5.67 -1.14
N GLU A 120 13.21 4.84 -2.17
CA GLU A 120 12.55 3.54 -2.33
C GLU A 120 12.97 2.54 -1.26
N VAL A 121 14.26 2.21 -1.22
CA VAL A 121 14.81 1.20 -0.31
C VAL A 121 14.82 1.71 1.13
N GLY A 122 15.03 3.01 1.31
CA GLY A 122 14.94 3.67 2.61
C GLY A 122 13.53 3.60 3.19
N ALA A 123 12.49 3.81 2.37
CA ALA A 123 11.10 3.66 2.80
C ALA A 123 10.82 2.21 3.24
N LEU A 124 11.30 1.21 2.50
CA LEU A 124 11.18 -0.18 2.91
C LEU A 124 11.84 -0.43 4.28
N GLY A 125 13.07 0.07 4.48
CA GLY A 125 13.75 -0.02 5.78
C GLY A 125 12.94 0.61 6.92
N LEU A 126 12.35 1.79 6.69
CA LEU A 126 11.47 2.45 7.65
C LEU A 126 10.20 1.64 7.94
N VAL A 127 9.60 1.01 6.93
CA VAL A 127 8.46 0.10 7.12
C VAL A 127 8.84 -1.06 8.02
N LEU A 128 10.00 -1.70 7.80
CA LEU A 128 10.46 -2.82 8.64
C LEU A 128 10.60 -2.38 10.11
N VAL A 129 11.26 -1.24 10.36
CA VAL A 129 11.41 -0.68 11.71
C VAL A 129 10.05 -0.33 12.33
N LEU A 130 9.20 0.41 11.61
CA LEU A 130 7.90 0.83 12.14
C LEU A 130 6.94 -0.35 12.33
N SER A 131 6.98 -1.36 11.47
CA SER A 131 6.19 -2.59 11.61
C SER A 131 6.58 -3.38 12.84
N TYR A 132 7.87 -3.45 13.17
CA TYR A 132 8.34 -4.00 14.42
C TYR A 132 7.81 -3.21 15.63
N LEU A 133 7.97 -1.88 15.62
CA LEU A 133 7.54 -1.00 16.71
C LEU A 133 6.01 -0.97 16.92
N ASN A 134 5.23 -1.20 15.86
CA ASN A 134 3.77 -1.26 15.91
C ASN A 134 3.22 -2.65 16.24
N GLY A 135 4.06 -3.69 16.23
CA GLY A 135 3.59 -5.07 16.33
C GLY A 135 2.96 -5.63 15.03
N ASP A 136 3.00 -4.87 13.93
CA ASP A 136 2.46 -5.32 12.64
C ASP A 136 3.24 -6.52 12.06
N TYR A 137 4.48 -6.75 12.50
CA TYR A 137 5.27 -7.95 12.14
C TYR A 137 4.54 -9.25 12.50
N LYS A 138 3.64 -9.23 13.49
CA LYS A 138 2.85 -10.40 13.88
C LYS A 138 1.95 -10.90 12.76
N LEU A 139 1.53 -10.03 11.84
CA LEU A 139 0.77 -10.42 10.66
C LEU A 139 1.54 -11.41 9.77
N VAL A 140 2.88 -11.43 9.85
CA VAL A 140 3.72 -12.32 9.03
C VAL A 140 4.39 -13.43 9.84
N THR A 141 4.56 -13.26 11.15
CA THR A 141 5.19 -14.26 12.02
C THR A 141 4.20 -15.16 12.77
N GLU A 142 2.98 -14.69 13.02
CA GLU A 142 1.95 -15.43 13.75
C GLU A 142 0.79 -15.81 12.81
N SER A 143 0.07 -16.89 13.14
CA SER A 143 -1.11 -17.29 12.37
C SER A 143 -2.32 -16.48 12.83
N GLN A 144 -2.62 -15.41 12.09
CA GLN A 144 -3.75 -14.50 12.36
C GLN A 144 -4.68 -14.43 11.14
N GLY A 145 -5.99 -14.54 11.34
CA GLY A 145 -6.95 -14.50 10.23
C GLY A 145 -6.86 -13.21 9.41
N GLU A 146 -6.60 -12.07 10.06
CA GLU A 146 -6.46 -10.76 9.39
C GLU A 146 -5.29 -10.70 8.41
N SER A 147 -4.28 -11.55 8.56
CA SER A 147 -3.12 -11.57 7.65
C SER A 147 -3.52 -11.91 6.21
N VAL A 148 -4.68 -12.54 5.99
CA VAL A 148 -5.19 -12.80 4.64
C VAL A 148 -5.41 -11.51 3.84
N TYR A 149 -5.72 -10.39 4.50
CA TYR A 149 -5.97 -9.12 3.82
C TYR A 149 -4.70 -8.49 3.22
N LEU A 150 -3.50 -8.98 3.58
CA LEU A 150 -2.26 -8.62 2.89
C LEU A 150 -2.25 -9.07 1.43
N VAL A 151 -3.17 -9.95 1.01
CA VAL A 151 -3.36 -10.32 -0.39
C VAL A 151 -3.75 -9.10 -1.24
N ILE A 152 -4.46 -8.13 -0.66
CA ILE A 152 -4.92 -6.94 -1.38
C ILE A 152 -3.74 -6.10 -1.87
N PRO A 153 -2.84 -5.57 -1.00
CA PRO A 153 -1.68 -4.83 -1.49
C PRO A 153 -0.74 -5.72 -2.32
N THR A 154 -0.63 -7.03 -2.03
CA THR A 154 0.19 -7.96 -2.84
C THR A 154 -0.29 -8.00 -4.29
N VAL A 155 -1.59 -8.26 -4.50
CA VAL A 155 -2.19 -8.35 -5.83
C VAL A 155 -2.15 -7.00 -6.53
N SER A 156 -2.44 -5.90 -5.83
CA SER A 156 -2.36 -4.56 -6.42
C SER A 156 -0.97 -4.24 -6.97
N ILE A 157 0.09 -4.49 -6.19
CA ILE A 157 1.48 -4.24 -6.62
C ILE A 157 1.84 -5.12 -7.81
N ILE A 158 1.53 -6.42 -7.76
CA ILE A 158 1.84 -7.36 -8.84
C ILE A 158 1.10 -6.96 -10.12
N ALA A 159 -0.21 -6.74 -10.04
CA ALA A 159 -1.03 -6.46 -11.20
C ALA A 159 -0.67 -5.12 -11.85
N LEU A 160 -0.43 -4.06 -11.08
CA LEU A 160 0.02 -2.78 -11.63
C LEU A 160 1.41 -2.87 -12.27
N THR A 161 2.34 -3.63 -11.67
CA THR A 161 3.66 -3.89 -12.26
C THR A 161 3.54 -4.62 -13.61
N LEU A 162 2.68 -5.62 -13.70
CA LEU A 162 2.44 -6.38 -14.92
C LEU A 162 1.76 -5.54 -16.00
N LEU A 163 0.75 -4.74 -15.62
CA LEU A 163 0.06 -3.83 -16.55
C LEU A 163 1.01 -2.78 -17.11
N PHE A 164 1.81 -2.14 -16.25
CA PHE A 164 2.83 -1.21 -16.68
C PHE A 164 3.78 -1.83 -17.72
N ALA A 165 4.26 -3.05 -17.46
CA ALA A 165 5.13 -3.74 -18.39
C ALA A 165 4.45 -4.11 -19.72
N GLY A 166 3.20 -4.57 -19.65
CA GLY A 166 2.39 -4.90 -20.82
C GLY A 166 2.12 -3.69 -21.70
N ASP A 167 1.62 -2.60 -21.12
CA ASP A 167 1.27 -1.36 -21.83
C ASP A 167 2.49 -0.71 -22.50
N ASN A 168 3.65 -0.80 -21.85
CA ASN A 168 4.89 -0.23 -22.38
C ASN A 168 5.71 -1.22 -23.24
N ASN A 169 5.21 -2.44 -23.43
CA ASN A 169 5.90 -3.53 -24.16
C ASN A 169 7.34 -3.77 -23.65
N VAL A 170 7.51 -3.78 -22.32
CA VAL A 170 8.80 -3.93 -21.65
C VAL A 170 8.94 -5.33 -21.05
N SER A 171 10.04 -6.02 -21.36
CA SER A 171 10.40 -7.23 -20.62
C SER A 171 10.79 -6.87 -19.18
N LEU A 172 9.98 -7.29 -18.21
CA LEU A 172 10.19 -6.99 -16.79
C LEU A 172 11.58 -7.39 -16.31
N THR A 173 12.05 -8.58 -16.67
CA THR A 173 13.36 -9.06 -16.24
C THR A 173 14.49 -8.23 -16.86
N ALA A 174 14.40 -7.94 -18.16
CA ALA A 174 15.40 -7.10 -18.82
C ALA A 174 15.45 -5.69 -18.22
N PHE A 175 14.29 -5.10 -17.92
CA PHE A 175 14.20 -3.78 -17.32
C PHE A 175 14.71 -3.75 -15.89
N ALA A 176 14.23 -4.68 -15.05
CA ALA A 176 14.58 -4.80 -13.63
C ALA A 176 16.10 -4.91 -13.39
N PHE A 177 16.81 -5.58 -14.30
CA PHE A 177 18.26 -5.79 -14.19
C PHE A 177 19.09 -4.92 -15.14
N SER A 178 18.48 -3.93 -15.80
CA SER A 178 19.18 -3.07 -16.75
C SER A 178 20.16 -2.09 -16.10
N ARG A 179 19.92 -1.71 -14.83
CA ARG A 179 20.74 -0.74 -14.08
C ARG A 179 20.81 -1.13 -12.61
N LYS A 180 21.94 -0.83 -11.95
CA LYS A 180 22.12 -1.10 -10.51
C LYS A 180 21.00 -0.51 -9.63
N ALA A 181 20.57 0.71 -9.94
CA ALA A 181 19.45 1.37 -9.27
C ALA A 181 18.16 0.54 -9.34
N LEU A 182 17.77 0.13 -10.56
CA LEU A 182 16.58 -0.70 -10.80
C LEU A 182 16.71 -2.08 -10.15
N THR A 183 17.91 -2.66 -10.15
CA THR A 183 18.15 -3.94 -9.47
C THR A 183 17.87 -3.83 -7.98
N LEU A 184 18.34 -2.77 -7.32
CA LEU A 184 18.09 -2.56 -5.89
C LEU A 184 16.60 -2.35 -5.60
N VAL A 185 15.91 -1.53 -6.40
CA VAL A 185 14.46 -1.32 -6.28
C VAL A 185 13.70 -2.63 -6.52
N THR A 186 14.12 -3.44 -7.49
CA THR A 186 13.53 -4.77 -7.78
C THR A 186 13.72 -5.73 -6.61
N LEU A 187 14.91 -5.78 -6.02
CA LEU A 187 15.17 -6.58 -4.83
C LEU A 187 14.29 -6.12 -3.66
N GLY A 188 14.11 -4.81 -3.49
CA GLY A 188 13.17 -4.25 -2.52
C GLY A 188 11.73 -4.71 -2.74
N HIS A 189 11.24 -4.67 -3.99
CA HIS A 189 9.92 -5.21 -4.35
C HIS A 189 9.81 -6.69 -4.02
N ALA A 190 10.83 -7.50 -4.37
CA ALA A 190 10.83 -8.93 -4.08
C ALA A 190 10.77 -9.21 -2.57
N VAL A 191 11.51 -8.44 -1.76
CA VAL A 191 11.46 -8.52 -0.30
C VAL A 191 10.07 -8.15 0.22
N LEU A 192 9.51 -7.01 -0.21
CA LEU A 192 8.17 -6.60 0.20
C LEU A 192 7.11 -7.64 -0.16
N LEU A 193 7.08 -8.09 -1.42
CA LEU A 193 6.13 -9.12 -1.88
C LEU A 193 6.32 -10.45 -1.15
N GLY A 194 7.56 -10.84 -0.85
CA GLY A 194 7.84 -12.03 -0.04
C GLY A 194 7.26 -11.91 1.36
N ILE A 195 7.43 -10.77 2.03
CA ILE A 195 6.86 -10.49 3.36
C ILE A 195 5.33 -10.53 3.32
N LEU A 196 4.71 -9.85 2.35
CA LEU A 196 3.26 -9.83 2.23
C LEU A 196 2.70 -11.23 1.92
N GLY A 197 3.34 -11.97 1.00
CA GLY A 197 2.97 -13.34 0.65
C GLY A 197 3.08 -14.29 1.84
N LEU A 198 4.13 -14.18 2.66
CA LEU A 198 4.23 -14.93 3.91
C LEU A 198 3.06 -14.63 4.86
N GLY A 199 2.68 -13.36 4.99
CA GLY A 199 1.50 -12.97 5.77
C GLY A 199 0.21 -13.61 5.24
N VAL A 200 0.01 -13.60 3.92
CA VAL A 200 -1.15 -14.28 3.30
C VAL A 200 -1.17 -15.76 3.65
N VAL A 201 -0.01 -16.45 3.59
CA VAL A 201 0.09 -17.87 3.99
C VAL A 201 -0.30 -18.07 5.45
N GLN A 202 0.15 -17.20 6.37
CA GLN A 202 -0.24 -17.28 7.78
C GLN A 202 -1.74 -17.06 7.99
N GLY A 203 -2.35 -16.17 7.21
CA GLY A 203 -3.80 -15.91 7.24
C GLY A 203 -4.61 -17.09 6.74
N VAL A 204 -4.21 -17.69 5.62
CA VAL A 204 -4.83 -18.92 5.10
C VAL A 204 -4.71 -20.05 6.12
N ARG A 205 -3.53 -20.21 6.75
CA ARG A 205 -3.33 -21.20 7.81
C ARG A 205 -4.30 -20.99 8.98
N ALA A 206 -4.48 -19.76 9.44
CA ALA A 206 -5.39 -19.43 10.55
C ALA A 206 -6.83 -19.83 10.21
N ILE A 207 -7.32 -19.44 9.03
CA ILE A 207 -8.67 -19.75 8.55
C ILE A 207 -8.90 -21.28 8.45
N ILE A 208 -7.90 -22.03 8.00
CA ILE A 208 -8.00 -23.49 7.91
C ILE A 208 -8.06 -24.13 9.30
N VAL A 209 -7.27 -23.64 10.26
CA VAL A 209 -7.26 -24.15 11.64
C VAL A 209 -8.61 -23.89 12.31
N ASP A 210 -9.14 -22.67 12.19
CA ASP A 210 -10.44 -22.30 12.77
C ASP A 210 -11.58 -23.16 12.21
N ARG A 211 -11.57 -23.47 10.91
CA ARG A 211 -12.55 -24.37 10.29
C ARG A 211 -12.47 -25.82 10.79
N LYS A 212 -11.29 -26.25 11.26
CA LYS A 212 -11.08 -27.62 11.77
C LYS A 212 -11.47 -27.78 13.23
N GLN A 213 -11.69 -26.70 13.98
CA GLN A 213 -12.30 -26.76 15.31
C GLN A 213 -13.81 -26.60 15.16
N PRO A 214 -14.62 -27.68 15.31
CA PRO A 214 -16.06 -27.52 15.38
C PRO A 214 -16.37 -26.66 16.61
N SER A 215 -17.23 -25.65 16.48
CA SER A 215 -17.79 -24.97 17.65
C SER A 215 -18.30 -26.04 18.62
N PRO A 216 -18.01 -25.95 19.94
CA PRO A 216 -18.72 -26.76 20.90
C PRO A 216 -20.20 -26.38 20.75
N ALA A 217 -20.94 -27.24 20.07
CA ALA A 217 -22.38 -27.13 19.98
C ALA A 217 -22.88 -26.94 21.41
N SER A 218 -23.64 -25.87 21.62
CA SER A 218 -24.41 -25.60 22.82
C SER A 218 -25.02 -26.91 23.31
N SER A 219 -24.44 -27.50 24.35
CA SER A 219 -24.97 -28.71 24.96
C SER A 219 -26.38 -28.39 25.48
N PRO A 220 -27.45 -29.04 25.00
CA PRO A 220 -28.82 -28.71 25.40
C PRO A 220 -29.19 -29.15 26.83
N LEU A 221 -28.23 -29.64 27.62
CA LEU A 221 -28.51 -30.43 28.83
C LEU A 221 -28.43 -29.68 30.16
N ALA A 222 -28.27 -28.35 30.15
CA ALA A 222 -28.10 -27.57 31.38
C ALA A 222 -29.24 -26.58 31.65
N ARG A 223 -30.51 -27.01 31.59
CA ARG A 223 -31.64 -26.33 32.27
C ARG A 223 -32.72 -27.34 32.68
N MET A 224 -32.43 -28.16 33.69
CA MET A 224 -33.50 -28.64 34.56
C MET A 224 -33.66 -27.64 35.70
N PRO A 225 -34.88 -27.18 36.02
CA PRO A 225 -35.14 -26.45 37.26
C PRO A 225 -35.04 -27.44 38.43
N GLN A 226 -34.24 -27.11 39.43
CA GLN A 226 -34.24 -27.85 40.69
C GLN A 226 -35.47 -27.47 41.54
N PRO A 227 -36.07 -28.43 42.26
CA PRO A 227 -37.24 -28.22 43.12
C PRO A 227 -36.94 -27.41 44.39
#